data_AF-K2RQM3-F1
#
_entry.id   AF-K2RQM3-F1
#
_cell.length_a   1.000
_cell.length_b   1.000
_cell.length_c   1.000
_cell.angle_alpha   90.00
_cell.angle_beta   90.00
_cell.angle_gamma   90.00
#
_symmetry.space_group_name_H-M   'P 1'
#
loop_
_entity.id
_entity.type
_entity.pdbx_description
1 polymer ?
#
loop_
_entity_poly.entity_id
_entity_poly.type
_entity_poly.pdbx_seq_one_letter_code
_entity_poly.pdbx_strand_id
1 'polypeptide(L)'
;MKRVAAEKILLTTCPLSNVVLRGIKEVAEMPIRQFIDAGVRFSINSDDPAYFGGYILDNYVAVQKAFNLSVKDWDWVCRGAIEGSWCKQARKDELLNALDAVISQYDGRLDA
;
A
#
# COMPACT_ATOMS: atom_id res chain seq x y z
N MET A 1 -4.82 12.64 10.63
CA MET A 1 -4.86 11.18 10.79
C MET A 1 -6.11 10.69 11.53
N LYS A 2 -6.39 11.10 12.79
CA LYS A 2 -7.56 10.61 13.57
C LYS A 2 -8.90 10.51 12.81
N ARG A 3 -9.35 11.60 12.19
CA ARG A 3 -10.61 11.61 11.39
C ARG A 3 -10.57 10.66 10.21
N VAL A 4 -9.48 10.72 9.43
CA VAL A 4 -9.27 9.88 8.23
C VAL A 4 -9.31 8.39 8.59
N ALA A 5 -8.66 8.00 9.68
CA ALA A 5 -8.70 6.61 10.17
C ALA A 5 -10.09 6.20 10.65
N ALA A 6 -10.75 7.04 11.47
CA ALA A 6 -12.08 6.77 12.01
C ALA A 6 -13.15 6.58 10.91
N GLU A 7 -13.09 7.42 9.87
CA GLU A 7 -14.01 7.37 8.73
C GLU A 7 -13.56 6.40 7.64
N LYS A 8 -12.41 5.71 7.81
CA LYS A 8 -11.80 4.80 6.83
C LYS A 8 -11.65 5.42 5.43
N ILE A 9 -11.33 6.71 5.38
CA ILE A 9 -11.05 7.41 4.12
C ILE A 9 -9.75 6.84 3.54
N LEU A 10 -9.83 6.23 2.34
CA LEU A 10 -8.66 5.68 1.65
C LEU A 10 -7.81 6.81 1.06
N LEU A 11 -6.53 6.84 1.42
CA LEU A 11 -5.54 7.71 0.78
C LEU A 11 -4.85 6.98 -0.38
N THR A 12 -4.67 7.62 -1.53
CA THR A 12 -3.88 7.08 -2.64
C THR A 12 -2.47 7.66 -2.58
N THR A 13 -1.43 6.82 -2.49
CA THR A 13 -0.03 7.27 -2.41
C THR A 13 0.77 6.81 -3.62
N CYS A 14 1.66 7.68 -4.10
CA CYS A 14 2.50 7.43 -5.28
C CYS A 14 3.98 7.60 -4.92
N PRO A 15 4.63 6.58 -4.31
CA PRO A 15 5.96 6.73 -3.71
C PRO A 15 7.03 7.27 -4.65
N LEU A 16 7.16 6.70 -5.86
CA LEU A 16 8.18 7.13 -6.81
C LEU A 16 7.85 8.49 -7.45
N SER A 17 6.58 8.75 -7.74
CA SER A 17 6.12 10.06 -8.24
C SER A 17 6.51 11.19 -7.27
N ASN A 18 6.26 11.00 -5.96
CA ASN A 18 6.59 12.00 -4.94
C ASN A 18 8.10 12.31 -4.87
N VAL A 19 8.96 11.33 -5.15
CA VAL A 19 10.42 11.54 -5.25
C VAL A 19 10.78 12.31 -6.51
N VAL A 20 10.26 11.89 -7.68
CA VAL A 20 10.56 12.54 -8.98
C VAL A 20 10.09 14.00 -8.98
N LEU A 21 8.91 14.27 -8.42
CA LEU A 21 8.33 15.61 -8.28
C LEU A 21 8.93 16.41 -7.11
N ARG A 22 9.91 15.84 -6.38
CA ARG A 22 10.61 16.47 -5.25
C ARG A 22 9.70 16.88 -4.09
N GLY A 23 8.56 16.22 -3.93
CA GLY A 23 7.71 16.36 -2.74
C GLY A 23 8.33 15.71 -1.50
N ILE A 24 9.15 14.68 -1.72
CA ILE A 24 10.02 14.02 -0.76
C ILE A 24 11.37 13.75 -1.42
N LYS A 25 12.43 13.55 -0.63
CA LYS A 25 13.78 13.24 -1.15
C LYS A 25 13.95 11.76 -1.48
N GLU A 26 13.33 10.90 -0.68
CA GLU A 26 13.39 9.45 -0.82
C GLU A 26 12.13 8.80 -0.26
N VAL A 27 11.85 7.56 -0.66
CA VAL A 27 10.63 6.84 -0.26
C VAL A 27 10.54 6.64 1.26
N ALA A 28 11.68 6.58 1.97
CA ALA A 28 11.72 6.47 3.42
C ALA A 28 11.11 7.67 4.17
N GLU A 29 10.97 8.83 3.52
CA GLU A 29 10.30 10.01 4.10
C GLU A 29 8.76 9.90 4.07
N MET A 30 8.19 8.88 3.40
CA MET A 30 6.74 8.68 3.37
C MET A 30 6.22 8.24 4.75
N PRO A 31 5.02 8.68 5.18
CA PRO A 31 4.44 8.33 6.48
C PRO A 31 3.84 6.91 6.52
N ILE A 32 4.44 5.93 5.83
CA ILE A 32 3.89 4.56 5.69
C ILE A 32 3.65 3.91 7.05
N ARG A 33 4.66 3.89 7.93
CA ARG A 33 4.52 3.29 9.26
C ARG A 33 3.53 4.05 10.13
N GLN A 34 3.55 5.39 10.06
CA GLN A 34 2.59 6.23 10.78
C GLN A 34 1.15 5.96 10.35
N PHE A 35 0.91 5.71 9.05
CA PHE A 35 -0.41 5.35 8.55
C PHE A 35 -0.88 4.00 9.07
N ILE A 36 -0.01 2.98 9.03
CA ILE A 36 -0.32 1.64 9.56
C ILE A 36 -0.65 1.74 11.06
N ASP A 37 0.25 2.33 11.86
CA ASP A 37 0.10 2.43 13.31
C ASP A 37 -1.13 3.26 13.73
N ALA A 38 -1.50 4.27 12.92
CA ALA A 38 -2.68 5.10 13.18
C ALA A 38 -3.98 4.53 12.59
N GLY A 39 -3.96 3.36 11.94
CA GLY A 39 -5.12 2.75 11.30
C GLY A 39 -5.64 3.51 10.07
N VAL A 40 -4.81 4.34 9.44
CA VAL A 40 -5.14 5.03 8.19
C VAL A 40 -5.07 4.03 7.04
N ARG A 41 -6.14 3.94 6.25
CA ARG A 41 -6.17 3.12 5.04
C ARG A 41 -5.50 3.88 3.89
N PHE A 42 -4.63 3.19 3.15
CA PHE A 42 -4.01 3.75 1.95
C PHE A 42 -3.75 2.66 0.89
N SER A 43 -3.60 3.08 -0.36
CA SER A 43 -3.15 2.26 -1.49
C SER A 43 -1.84 2.79 -2.06
N ILE A 44 -1.03 1.90 -2.63
CA ILE A 44 0.19 2.26 -3.39
C ILE A 44 -0.16 2.27 -4.88
N ASN A 45 0.25 3.32 -5.57
CA ASN A 45 -0.05 3.56 -6.98
C ASN A 45 1.21 4.06 -7.72
N SER A 46 1.21 3.94 -9.05
CA SER A 46 2.34 4.36 -9.88
C SER A 46 2.22 5.78 -10.46
N ASP A 47 1.03 6.39 -10.36
CA ASP A 47 0.72 7.68 -10.98
C ASP A 47 0.93 7.61 -12.51
N ASP A 48 1.92 8.33 -13.04
CA ASP A 48 2.32 8.34 -14.44
C ASP A 48 3.61 7.52 -14.70
N PRO A 49 3.56 6.16 -14.68
CA PRO A 49 4.75 5.31 -14.71
C PRO A 49 5.64 5.52 -15.96
N ALA A 50 5.04 5.90 -17.09
CA ALA A 50 5.78 6.19 -18.32
C ALA A 50 6.67 7.45 -18.21
N TYR A 51 6.27 8.42 -17.37
CA TYR A 51 7.04 9.64 -17.13
C TYR A 51 8.03 9.49 -15.98
N PHE A 52 7.67 8.71 -14.95
CA PHE A 52 8.48 8.59 -13.73
C PHE A 52 9.42 7.39 -13.69
N GLY A 53 9.31 6.46 -14.64
CA GLY A 53 10.24 5.32 -14.75
C GLY A 53 10.07 4.25 -13.67
N GLY A 54 8.83 3.98 -13.25
CA GLY A 54 8.53 2.93 -12.27
C GLY A 54 7.06 2.51 -12.30
N TYR A 55 6.79 1.27 -12.69
CA TYR A 55 5.46 0.68 -12.71
C TYR A 55 5.01 0.28 -11.30
N ILE A 56 3.81 -0.29 -11.19
CA ILE A 56 3.22 -0.61 -9.89
C ILE A 56 4.15 -1.48 -9.01
N LEU A 57 4.78 -2.51 -9.59
CA LEU A 57 5.69 -3.39 -8.84
C LEU A 57 6.91 -2.63 -8.31
N ASP A 58 7.45 -1.69 -9.08
CA ASP A 58 8.61 -0.89 -8.66
C ASP A 58 8.28 -0.03 -7.43
N ASN A 59 7.06 0.50 -7.34
CA ASN A 59 6.60 1.26 -6.18
C ASN A 59 6.47 0.36 -4.93
N TYR A 60 5.93 -0.85 -5.08
CA TYR A 60 5.87 -1.83 -3.98
C TYR A 60 7.27 -2.24 -3.51
N VAL A 61 8.19 -2.52 -4.44
CA VAL A 61 9.59 -2.86 -4.13
C VAL A 61 10.30 -1.70 -3.42
N ALA A 62 10.08 -0.46 -3.87
CA ALA A 62 10.68 0.71 -3.23
C ALA A 62 10.16 0.90 -1.79
N VAL A 63 8.86 0.70 -1.56
CA VAL A 63 8.29 0.72 -0.20
C VAL A 63 8.85 -0.41 0.65
N GLN A 64 8.96 -1.64 0.12
CA GLN A 64 9.55 -2.75 0.88
C GLN A 64 11.00 -2.45 1.27
N LYS A 65 11.81 -1.94 0.34
CA LYS A 65 13.21 -1.57 0.61
C LYS A 65 13.33 -0.48 1.67
N ALA A 66 12.41 0.49 1.68
CA ALA A 66 12.45 1.61 2.61
C ALA A 66 11.94 1.26 4.02
N PHE A 67 10.95 0.37 4.13
CA PHE A 67 10.23 0.14 5.41
C PHE A 67 10.34 -1.28 5.96
N ASN A 68 10.86 -2.24 5.18
CA ASN A 68 10.96 -3.66 5.55
C ASN A 68 9.67 -4.20 6.18
N LEU A 69 8.54 -4.00 5.49
CA LEU A 69 7.21 -4.36 5.98
C LEU A 69 7.08 -5.88 6.12
N SER A 70 6.39 -6.30 7.18
CA SER A 70 6.02 -7.71 7.40
C SER A 70 4.91 -8.16 6.44
N VAL A 71 4.66 -9.47 6.35
CA VAL A 71 3.51 -9.99 5.58
C VAL A 71 2.18 -9.46 6.12
N LYS A 72 2.07 -9.30 7.44
CA LYS A 72 0.89 -8.70 8.08
C LYS A 72 0.69 -7.23 7.70
N ASP A 73 1.78 -6.47 7.61
CA ASP A 73 1.71 -5.08 7.14
C ASP A 73 1.25 -5.02 5.67
N TRP A 74 1.75 -5.93 4.82
CA TRP A 74 1.32 -6.01 3.43
C TRP A 74 -0.14 -6.45 3.26
N ASP A 75 -0.62 -7.39 4.07
CA ASP A 75 -2.05 -7.73 4.13
C ASP A 75 -2.88 -6.48 4.46
N TRP A 76 -2.49 -5.71 5.49
CA TRP A 76 -3.17 -4.48 5.87
C TRP A 76 -3.29 -3.47 4.72
N VAL A 77 -2.21 -3.27 3.97
CA VAL A 77 -2.16 -2.34 2.82
C VAL A 77 -3.03 -2.86 1.66
N CYS A 78 -2.80 -4.10 1.22
CA CYS A 78 -3.50 -4.67 0.06
C CYS A 78 -5.00 -4.84 0.32
N ARG A 79 -5.37 -5.33 1.51
CA ARG A 79 -6.77 -5.46 1.92
C ARG A 79 -7.47 -4.12 1.96
N GLY A 80 -6.80 -3.10 2.52
CA GLY A 80 -7.31 -1.73 2.54
C GLY A 80 -7.58 -1.17 1.14
N ALA A 81 -6.67 -1.40 0.18
CA ALA A 81 -6.84 -0.99 -1.20
C ALA A 81 -8.03 -1.70 -1.89
N ILE A 82 -8.22 -3.00 -1.65
CA ILE A 82 -9.35 -3.78 -2.19
C ILE A 82 -10.67 -3.27 -1.59
N GLU A 83 -10.74 -3.15 -0.26
CA GLU A 83 -11.92 -2.67 0.47
C GLU A 83 -12.31 -1.26 0.05
N GLY A 84 -11.33 -0.38 -0.14
CA GLY A 84 -11.51 1.02 -0.53
C GLY A 84 -11.75 1.25 -2.03
N SER A 85 -11.58 0.22 -2.86
CA SER A 85 -11.87 0.32 -4.30
C SER A 85 -13.37 0.56 -4.57
N TRP A 86 -13.68 1.08 -5.76
CA TRP A 86 -15.07 1.27 -6.20
C TRP A 86 -15.65 0.05 -6.94
N CYS A 87 -15.03 -1.12 -6.78
CA CYS A 87 -15.58 -2.36 -7.31
C CYS A 87 -16.86 -2.77 -6.55
N LYS A 88 -17.72 -3.56 -7.21
CA LYS A 88 -18.85 -4.21 -6.56
C LYS A 88 -18.36 -5.21 -5.50
N GLN A 89 -19.19 -5.47 -4.49
CA GLN A 89 -18.84 -6.38 -3.39
C GLN A 89 -18.35 -7.76 -3.88
N ALA A 90 -19.05 -8.37 -4.84
CA ALA A 90 -18.64 -9.66 -5.40
C ALA A 90 -17.19 -9.64 -5.95
N ARG A 91 -16.78 -8.55 -6.62
CA ARG A 91 -15.41 -8.42 -7.11
C ARG A 91 -14.41 -8.18 -5.98
N LYS A 92 -14.81 -7.46 -4.92
CA LYS A 92 -13.97 -7.32 -3.72
C LYS A 92 -13.76 -8.68 -3.06
N ASP A 93 -14.81 -9.49 -2.92
CA ASP A 93 -14.74 -10.82 -2.30
C ASP A 93 -13.81 -11.75 -3.09
N GLU A 94 -13.89 -11.75 -4.43
CA GLU A 94 -12.94 -12.48 -5.29
C GLU A 94 -11.48 -12.05 -5.04
N LEU A 95 -11.23 -10.75 -4.96
CA LEU A 95 -9.88 -10.20 -4.74
C LEU A 95 -9.37 -10.48 -3.32
N LEU A 96 -10.25 -10.42 -2.31
CA LEU A 96 -9.92 -10.75 -0.92
C LEU A 96 -9.57 -12.23 -0.78
N ASN A 97 -10.30 -13.13 -1.44
CA ASN A 97 -9.96 -14.55 -1.46
C ASN A 97 -8.61 -14.82 -2.12
N ALA A 98 -8.32 -14.13 -3.24
CA ALA A 98 -7.02 -14.21 -3.90
C ALA A 98 -5.90 -13.68 -3.00
N LEU A 99 -6.14 -12.59 -2.28
CA LEU A 99 -5.19 -12.06 -1.29
C LEU A 99 -4.96 -13.07 -0.17
N ASP A 100 -6.02 -13.63 0.42
CA ASP A 100 -5.92 -14.60 1.52
C ASP A 100 -5.09 -15.83 1.13
N ALA A 101 -5.25 -16.32 -0.10
CA ALA A 101 -4.43 -17.42 -0.61
C ALA A 101 -2.93 -17.07 -0.68
N VAL A 102 -2.59 -15.84 -1.10
CA VAL A 102 -1.20 -15.37 -1.13
C VAL A 102 -0.67 -15.15 0.29
N ILE A 103 -1.44 -14.49 1.17
CA ILE A 103 -1.01 -14.26 2.56
C ILE A 103 -0.76 -15.59 3.27
N SER A 104 -1.64 -16.58 3.11
CA SER A 104 -1.44 -17.92 3.69
C SER A 104 -0.19 -18.62 3.16
N GLN A 105 0.18 -18.41 1.90
CA GLN A 105 1.40 -19.00 1.32
C GLN A 105 2.68 -18.38 1.91
N TYR A 106 2.62 -17.11 2.30
CA TYR A 106 3.76 -16.34 2.79
C TYR A 106 3.73 -16.10 4.31
N ASP A 107 2.74 -16.62 5.03
CA ASP A 107 2.69 -16.57 6.49
C ASP A 107 3.95 -17.21 7.11
N GLY A 108 4.52 -16.58 8.13
CA GLY A 108 5.81 -16.99 8.70
C GLY A 108 7.03 -16.63 7.85
N ARG A 109 6.86 -16.06 6.65
CA ARG A 109 7.95 -15.58 5.79
C ARG A 109 8.03 -14.07 5.89
N LEU A 110 9.24 -13.51 5.91
CA LEU A 110 9.47 -12.06 6.08
C LEU A 110 8.99 -11.50 7.45
N ASP A 111 8.74 -12.36 8.44
CA ASP A 111 8.62 -11.92 9.82
C ASP A 111 10.01 -11.51 10.31
N ALA A 112 10.11 -10.28 10.80
CA ALA A 112 11.35 -9.66 11.28
C ALA A 112 11.97 -10.43 12.46
#